data_AF-A5WD18-F1
#
_entry.id   AF-A5WD18-F1
#
_cell.length_a   1.000
_cell.length_b   1.000
_cell.length_c   1.000
_cell.angle_alpha   90.00
_cell.angle_beta   90.00
_cell.angle_gamma   90.00
#
_symmetry.space_group_name_H-M   'P 1'
#
loop_
_entity.id
_entity.type
_entity.pdbx_description
1 polymer ?
#
loop_
_entity_poly.entity_id
_entity_poly.type
_entity_poly.pdbx_seq_one_letter_code
_entity_poly.pdbx_strand_id
1 'polypeptide(L)'
;MRWQDEQTQQDVKLRQSNRPDTGFLSWSNYIKVHKEDAAKRYEVAQAFLPWPLGFKESVLALRALIRDKKKQQVDFESELHSLYHLAAWESFYPKHSTALDEPGFKIFDYMPGGMITALEIEYQKLGYEQLKLINKTDAKLLVQYYGEPQQHSTLYALYPKLWQQAEARYAKSLDASNKAADIQLTCQALTQPKARGNTHNTSTQASTLPASGLSSASKKYDATGKVIAPAARAPRPKKYPKLQAQHKLGQRPSSKHKYLNKAAKAKQLSLLMVQAIKDRTILQQRLSHINVANIKQTLSNKKLLSVLGVSYLVVNRARRLRTK
;
A
#
# COMPACT_ATOMS: atom_id res chain seq x y z
N MET A 1 -12.84 -18.10 -10.40
CA MET A 1 -11.80 -18.11 -11.46
C MET A 1 -10.48 -17.80 -10.80
N ARG A 2 -9.44 -18.60 -11.04
CA ARG A 2 -8.10 -18.31 -10.49
C ARG A 2 -7.38 -17.37 -11.45
N TRP A 3 -6.49 -16.55 -10.92
CA TRP A 3 -5.72 -15.59 -11.72
C TRP A 3 -4.96 -16.28 -12.87
N GLN A 4 -4.43 -17.47 -12.62
CA GLN A 4 -3.68 -18.26 -13.59
C GLN A 4 -4.51 -18.72 -14.81
N ASP A 5 -5.83 -18.76 -14.68
CA ASP A 5 -6.73 -19.26 -15.73
C ASP A 5 -7.21 -18.13 -16.66
N GLU A 6 -6.90 -16.88 -16.34
CA GLU A 6 -7.36 -15.70 -17.09
C GLU A 6 -6.68 -15.60 -18.46
N GLN A 7 -7.46 -15.55 -19.54
CA GLN A 7 -6.92 -15.42 -20.90
C GLN A 7 -7.18 -14.03 -21.49
N THR A 8 -8.26 -13.39 -21.05
CA THR A 8 -8.79 -12.18 -21.68
C THR A 8 -8.94 -11.02 -20.70
N GLN A 9 -9.14 -9.82 -21.24
CA GLN A 9 -9.47 -8.62 -20.44
C GLN A 9 -10.85 -8.70 -19.80
N GLN A 10 -11.76 -9.54 -20.30
CA GLN A 10 -13.04 -9.78 -19.65
C GLN A 10 -12.85 -10.58 -18.36
N ASP A 11 -11.94 -11.56 -18.37
CA ASP A 11 -11.59 -12.34 -17.18
C ASP A 11 -10.98 -11.45 -16.08
N VAL A 12 -10.11 -10.51 -16.48
CA VAL A 12 -9.54 -9.52 -15.56
C VAL A 12 -10.64 -8.68 -14.89
N LYS A 13 -11.62 -8.20 -15.67
CA LYS A 13 -12.77 -7.46 -15.11
C LYS A 13 -13.61 -8.35 -14.18
N LEU A 14 -13.84 -9.60 -14.59
CA LEU A 14 -14.58 -10.56 -13.78
C LEU A 14 -13.88 -10.85 -12.44
N ARG A 15 -12.55 -10.98 -12.44
CA ARG A 15 -11.75 -11.08 -11.20
C ARG A 15 -11.93 -9.84 -10.33
N GLN A 16 -11.86 -8.64 -10.90
CA GLN A 16 -12.03 -7.40 -10.13
C GLN A 16 -13.42 -7.32 -9.49
N SER A 17 -14.47 -7.76 -10.18
CA SER A 17 -15.83 -7.82 -9.64
C SER A 17 -16.04 -8.95 -8.62
N ASN A 18 -15.40 -10.10 -8.80
CA ASN A 18 -15.54 -11.28 -7.94
C ASN A 18 -14.51 -11.35 -6.82
N ARG A 19 -13.65 -10.34 -6.68
CA ARG A 19 -12.64 -10.32 -5.61
C ARG A 19 -13.38 -10.33 -4.27
N PRO A 20 -13.01 -11.21 -3.32
CA PRO A 20 -13.67 -11.26 -2.03
C PRO A 20 -13.65 -9.88 -1.37
N ASP A 21 -14.84 -9.37 -1.02
CA ASP A 21 -14.93 -8.18 -0.17
C ASP A 21 -14.51 -8.58 1.24
N THR A 22 -13.21 -8.44 1.54
CA THR A 22 -12.71 -8.64 2.90
C THR A 22 -13.13 -7.51 3.84
N GLY A 23 -13.91 -6.54 3.36
CA GLY A 23 -14.16 -5.27 4.04
C GLY A 23 -12.87 -4.51 4.30
N PHE A 24 -13.02 -3.37 4.99
CA PHE A 24 -11.87 -2.66 5.58
C PHE A 24 -11.15 -3.49 6.66
N LEU A 25 -11.81 -4.55 7.16
CA LEU A 25 -11.24 -5.58 8.03
C LEU A 25 -10.41 -6.59 7.23
N SER A 26 -9.36 -6.04 6.62
CA SER A 26 -7.99 -6.45 6.92
C SER A 26 -7.73 -7.93 6.62
N TRP A 27 -7.29 -8.20 5.40
CA TRP A 27 -6.43 -9.34 5.04
C TRP A 27 -5.55 -9.85 6.20
N SER A 28 -4.94 -8.92 6.95
CA SER A 28 -4.12 -9.22 8.12
C SER A 28 -4.87 -9.80 9.33
N ASN A 29 -6.15 -9.52 9.51
CA ASN A 29 -7.01 -10.17 10.50
C ASN A 29 -7.44 -11.56 10.04
N TYR A 30 -7.74 -11.75 8.76
CA TYR A 30 -8.01 -13.08 8.20
C TYR A 30 -6.82 -14.03 8.39
N ILE A 31 -5.61 -13.58 8.04
CA ILE A 31 -4.37 -14.35 8.27
C ILE A 31 -4.16 -14.67 9.76
N LYS A 32 -4.52 -13.76 10.68
CA LYS A 32 -4.39 -14.02 12.12
C LYS A 32 -5.34 -15.13 12.59
N VAL A 33 -6.56 -15.17 12.06
CA VAL A 33 -7.54 -16.22 12.40
C VAL A 33 -7.04 -17.58 11.92
N HIS A 34 -6.52 -17.64 10.70
CA HIS A 34 -6.03 -18.89 10.10
C HIS A 34 -4.52 -19.08 10.25
N LYS A 35 -3.89 -18.47 11.27
CA LYS A 35 -2.41 -18.43 11.40
C LYS A 35 -1.78 -19.81 11.36
N GLU A 36 -2.45 -20.78 11.97
CA GLU A 36 -1.99 -22.18 12.12
C GLU A 36 -2.39 -23.08 10.94
N ASP A 37 -3.28 -22.62 10.05
CA ASP A 37 -3.71 -23.38 8.87
C ASP A 37 -3.04 -22.81 7.61
N ALA A 38 -1.88 -23.37 7.28
CA ALA A 38 -1.11 -22.94 6.12
C ALA A 38 -1.84 -23.23 4.79
N ALA A 39 -2.58 -24.33 4.69
CA ALA A 39 -3.30 -24.69 3.47
C ALA A 39 -4.42 -23.68 3.18
N LYS A 40 -5.20 -23.32 4.20
CA LYS A 40 -6.26 -22.31 4.05
C LYS A 40 -5.69 -20.93 3.73
N ARG A 41 -4.59 -20.54 4.37
CA ARG A 41 -3.90 -19.28 4.05
C ARG A 41 -3.43 -19.24 2.60
N TYR A 42 -2.90 -20.35 2.08
CA TYR A 42 -2.49 -20.45 0.69
C TYR A 42 -3.68 -20.28 -0.26
N GLU A 43 -4.76 -21.05 -0.06
CA GLU A 43 -5.98 -20.99 -0.88
C GLU A 43 -6.53 -19.56 -0.97
N VAL A 44 -6.62 -18.87 0.18
CA VAL A 44 -7.12 -17.51 0.20
C VAL A 44 -6.12 -16.53 -0.42
N ALA A 45 -4.82 -16.68 -0.23
CA ALA A 45 -3.80 -15.86 -0.87
C ALA A 45 -3.84 -15.93 -2.40
N GLN A 46 -4.17 -17.10 -2.95
CA GLN A 46 -4.35 -17.28 -4.39
C GLN A 46 -5.50 -16.43 -4.95
N ALA A 47 -6.58 -16.22 -4.18
CA ALA A 47 -7.70 -15.38 -4.60
C ALA A 47 -7.34 -13.88 -4.71
N PHE A 48 -6.21 -13.47 -4.14
CA PHE A 48 -5.73 -12.08 -4.18
C PHE A 48 -4.66 -11.85 -5.24
N LEU A 49 -4.23 -12.88 -5.97
CA LEU A 49 -3.35 -12.68 -7.12
C LEU A 49 -4.05 -11.80 -8.17
N PRO A 50 -3.30 -10.93 -8.86
CA PRO A 50 -1.83 -10.74 -8.82
C PRO A 50 -1.34 -9.68 -7.82
N TRP A 51 -2.08 -9.35 -6.76
CA TRP A 51 -1.62 -8.31 -5.84
C TRP A 51 -0.33 -8.70 -5.11
N PRO A 52 0.61 -7.76 -4.88
CA PRO A 52 1.89 -8.06 -4.22
C PRO A 52 1.73 -8.77 -2.88
N LEU A 53 0.66 -8.43 -2.13
CA LEU A 53 0.35 -9.05 -0.85
C LEU A 53 -0.10 -10.52 -0.99
N GLY A 54 -0.84 -10.84 -2.06
CA GLY A 54 -1.26 -12.20 -2.38
C GLY A 54 -0.08 -13.12 -2.70
N PHE A 55 0.89 -12.64 -3.49
CA PHE A 55 2.14 -13.37 -3.76
C PHE A 55 2.93 -13.61 -2.47
N LYS A 56 3.14 -12.55 -1.68
CA LYS A 56 3.89 -12.64 -0.42
C LYS A 56 3.28 -13.66 0.55
N GLU A 57 1.96 -13.62 0.72
CA GLU A 57 1.28 -14.54 1.63
C GLU A 57 1.28 -15.97 1.09
N SER A 58 1.09 -16.16 -0.22
CA SER A 58 1.13 -17.48 -0.86
C SER A 58 2.49 -18.17 -0.63
N VAL A 59 3.59 -17.43 -0.83
CA VAL A 59 4.94 -17.95 -0.56
C VAL A 59 5.15 -18.25 0.93
N LEU A 60 4.64 -17.40 1.84
CA LEU A 60 4.73 -17.66 3.28
C LEU A 60 3.96 -18.92 3.71
N ALA A 61 2.77 -19.13 3.15
CA ALA A 61 1.96 -20.31 3.39
C ALA A 61 2.64 -21.58 2.85
N LEU A 62 3.20 -21.54 1.63
CA LEU A 62 3.96 -22.65 1.06
C LEU A 62 5.19 -23.02 1.90
N ARG A 63 5.93 -22.03 2.44
CA ARG A 63 7.03 -22.32 3.37
C ARG A 63 6.58 -23.03 4.63
N ALA A 64 5.39 -22.73 5.14
CA ALA A 64 4.84 -23.46 6.29
C ALA A 64 4.52 -24.91 5.90
N LEU A 65 3.84 -25.12 4.77
CA LEU A 65 3.56 -26.46 4.23
C LEU A 65 4.83 -27.30 4.00
N ILE A 66 5.86 -26.73 3.37
CA ILE A 66 7.17 -27.39 3.15
C ILE A 66 7.81 -27.80 4.49
N ARG A 67 7.76 -26.93 5.50
CA ARG A 67 8.32 -27.27 6.83
C ARG A 67 7.56 -28.42 7.49
N ASP A 68 6.24 -28.45 7.38
CA ASP A 68 5.44 -29.50 8.00
C ASP A 68 5.60 -30.83 7.25
N LYS A 69 5.61 -30.82 5.91
CA LYS A 69 5.96 -31.99 5.09
C LYS A 69 7.36 -32.52 5.39
N LYS A 70 8.35 -31.64 5.54
CA LYS A 70 9.72 -32.02 5.90
C LYS A 70 9.79 -32.68 7.28
N LYS A 71 9.03 -32.21 8.28
CA LYS A 71 8.96 -32.87 9.61
C LYS A 71 8.34 -34.25 9.51
N GLN A 72 7.34 -34.41 8.63
CA GLN A 72 6.65 -35.66 8.37
C GLN A 72 7.44 -36.59 7.42
N GLN A 73 8.59 -36.15 6.91
CA GLN A 73 9.39 -36.86 5.91
C GLN A 73 8.62 -37.19 4.62
N VAL A 74 7.65 -36.35 4.28
CA VAL A 74 6.87 -36.45 3.03
C VAL A 74 7.51 -35.55 1.98
N ASP A 75 7.42 -35.97 0.71
CA ASP A 75 7.88 -35.17 -0.41
C ASP A 75 7.16 -33.80 -0.49
N PHE A 76 7.95 -32.77 -0.72
CA PHE A 76 7.55 -31.37 -0.76
C PHE A 76 8.04 -30.65 -2.03
N GLU A 77 8.55 -31.39 -3.02
CA GLU A 77 9.05 -30.83 -4.28
C GLU A 77 7.98 -29.99 -4.99
N SER A 78 6.73 -30.46 -5.01
CA SER A 78 5.61 -29.74 -5.64
C SER A 78 5.34 -28.35 -5.02
N GLU A 79 5.44 -28.22 -3.70
CA GLU A 79 5.29 -26.94 -3.00
C GLU A 79 6.49 -26.04 -3.23
N LEU A 80 7.70 -26.61 -3.28
CA LEU A 80 8.93 -25.87 -3.58
C LEU A 80 8.89 -25.30 -5.01
N HIS A 81 8.44 -26.11 -5.97
CA HIS A 81 8.22 -25.69 -7.36
C HIS A 81 7.18 -24.56 -7.45
N SER A 82 6.03 -24.72 -6.78
CA SER A 82 4.99 -23.69 -6.73
C SER A 82 5.48 -22.39 -6.09
N LEU A 83 6.31 -22.50 -5.04
CA LEU A 83 6.93 -21.35 -4.37
C LEU A 83 7.86 -20.60 -5.33
N TYR A 84 8.69 -21.34 -6.08
CA TYR A 84 9.58 -20.77 -7.08
C TYR A 84 8.81 -20.04 -8.19
N HIS A 85 7.78 -20.68 -8.76
CA HIS A 85 6.94 -20.08 -9.79
C HIS A 85 6.26 -18.80 -9.34
N LEU A 86 5.73 -18.74 -8.11
CA LEU A 86 5.15 -17.53 -7.55
C LEU A 86 6.18 -16.39 -7.43
N ALA A 87 7.40 -16.70 -7.02
CA ALA A 87 8.48 -15.73 -6.94
C ALA A 87 8.93 -15.26 -8.34
N ALA A 88 8.98 -16.17 -9.31
CA ALA A 88 9.26 -15.86 -10.71
C ALA A 88 8.19 -14.91 -11.28
N TRP A 89 6.91 -15.25 -11.15
CA TRP A 89 5.80 -14.41 -11.64
C TRP A 89 5.76 -13.02 -10.99
N GLU A 90 6.04 -12.90 -9.69
CA GLU A 90 6.13 -11.58 -9.03
C GLU A 90 7.28 -10.73 -9.58
N SER A 91 8.36 -11.35 -10.06
CA SER A 91 9.49 -10.65 -10.66
C SER A 91 9.23 -10.10 -12.07
N PHE A 92 8.04 -10.33 -12.64
CA PHE A 92 7.70 -9.90 -14.00
C PHE A 92 7.54 -8.38 -14.15
N TYR A 93 7.20 -7.66 -13.08
CA TYR A 93 6.98 -6.22 -13.13
C TYR A 93 8.04 -5.44 -12.34
N PRO A 94 8.47 -4.26 -12.82
CA PRO A 94 9.36 -3.39 -12.07
C PRO A 94 8.58 -2.71 -10.94
N LYS A 95 9.29 -2.17 -9.94
CA LYS A 95 8.64 -1.42 -8.85
C LYS A 95 7.81 -0.25 -9.37
N HIS A 96 8.29 0.38 -10.44
CA HIS A 96 7.71 1.57 -11.05
C HIS A 96 7.95 1.54 -12.55
N SER A 97 6.94 1.89 -13.35
CA SER A 97 7.06 2.08 -14.79
C SER A 97 7.58 3.49 -15.07
N THR A 98 8.70 3.59 -15.79
CA THR A 98 9.24 4.88 -16.23
C THR A 98 8.44 5.48 -17.38
N ALA A 99 7.77 4.64 -18.18
CA ALA A 99 6.99 5.09 -19.34
C ALA A 99 5.68 5.77 -18.95
N LEU A 100 5.01 5.30 -17.88
CA LEU A 100 3.68 5.76 -17.46
C LEU A 100 3.66 6.53 -16.14
N ASP A 101 4.80 6.62 -15.44
CA ASP A 101 4.92 7.22 -14.10
C ASP A 101 3.96 6.60 -13.07
N GLU A 102 3.75 5.28 -13.16
CA GLU A 102 2.83 4.53 -12.32
C GLU A 102 3.53 3.33 -11.64
N PRO A 103 3.09 2.89 -10.45
CA PRO A 103 3.57 1.65 -9.85
C PRO A 103 3.36 0.46 -10.78
N GLY A 104 4.41 -0.34 -11.02
CA GLY A 104 4.34 -1.45 -11.98
C GLY A 104 3.26 -2.48 -11.65
N PHE A 105 2.95 -2.67 -10.36
CA PHE A 105 1.88 -3.60 -9.96
C PHE A 105 0.49 -3.20 -10.52
N LYS A 106 0.22 -1.92 -10.80
CA LYS A 106 -1.07 -1.50 -11.39
C LYS A 106 -1.20 -1.99 -12.83
N ILE A 107 -0.13 -1.87 -13.60
CA ILE A 107 -0.06 -2.39 -14.97
C ILE A 107 -0.16 -3.91 -14.94
N PHE A 108 0.53 -4.56 -13.99
CA PHE A 108 0.46 -6.00 -13.80
C PHE A 108 -0.94 -6.51 -13.41
N ASP A 109 -1.66 -5.80 -12.53
CA ASP A 109 -3.04 -6.13 -12.13
C ASP A 109 -4.05 -5.99 -13.29
N TYR A 110 -3.67 -5.29 -14.36
CA TYR A 110 -4.44 -5.18 -15.60
C TYR A 110 -4.14 -6.31 -16.61
N MET A 111 -3.11 -7.13 -16.39
CA MET A 111 -2.76 -8.23 -17.27
C MET A 111 -3.56 -9.51 -16.91
N PRO A 112 -4.06 -10.27 -17.90
CA PRO A 112 -4.58 -11.61 -17.66
C PRO A 112 -3.47 -12.52 -17.14
N GLY A 113 -3.70 -13.21 -16.02
CA GLY A 113 -2.67 -14.04 -15.39
C GLY A 113 -2.21 -15.22 -16.24
N GLY A 114 -3.07 -15.78 -17.09
CA GLY A 114 -2.71 -16.83 -18.05
C GLY A 114 -1.58 -16.43 -19.00
N MET A 115 -1.47 -15.14 -19.35
CA MET A 115 -0.36 -14.65 -20.16
C MET A 115 0.99 -14.72 -19.43
N ILE A 116 0.98 -14.63 -18.10
CA ILE A 116 2.18 -14.66 -17.27
C ILE A 116 2.53 -16.10 -16.90
N THR A 117 1.53 -16.93 -16.59
CA THR A 117 1.73 -18.33 -16.23
C THR A 117 2.13 -19.19 -17.42
N ALA A 118 1.79 -18.78 -18.65
CA ALA A 118 2.25 -19.42 -19.88
C ALA A 118 3.70 -19.11 -20.26
N LEU A 119 4.37 -18.18 -19.57
CA LEU A 119 5.78 -17.90 -19.81
C LEU A 119 6.64 -19.10 -19.41
N GLU A 120 7.59 -19.44 -20.27
CA GLU A 120 8.57 -20.47 -19.97
C GLU A 120 9.51 -19.98 -18.85
N ILE A 121 9.57 -20.77 -17.78
CA ILE A 121 10.41 -20.50 -16.61
C ILE A 121 11.48 -21.58 -16.55
N GLU A 122 12.62 -21.29 -17.15
CA GLU A 122 13.79 -22.17 -17.09
C GLU A 122 14.66 -21.80 -15.88
N TYR A 123 14.72 -22.69 -14.89
CA TYR A 123 15.48 -22.47 -13.65
C TYR A 123 16.94 -22.11 -13.89
N GLN A 124 17.58 -22.73 -14.90
CA GLN A 124 18.99 -22.50 -15.23
C GLN A 124 19.28 -21.07 -15.72
N LYS A 125 18.30 -20.40 -16.36
CA LYS A 125 18.43 -19.04 -16.87
C LYS A 125 17.91 -17.98 -15.89
N LEU A 126 16.76 -18.25 -15.25
CA LEU A 126 16.15 -17.31 -14.32
C LEU A 126 16.87 -17.30 -12.97
N GLY A 127 17.28 -18.48 -12.47
CA GLY A 127 17.88 -18.65 -11.17
C GLY A 127 16.99 -18.13 -10.03
N TYR A 128 17.59 -17.80 -8.88
CA TYR A 128 16.84 -17.41 -7.69
C TYR A 128 17.30 -16.11 -7.01
N GLU A 129 18.53 -15.64 -7.25
CA GLU A 129 19.13 -14.54 -6.47
C GLU A 129 18.40 -13.19 -6.62
N GLN A 130 17.86 -12.91 -7.81
CA GLN A 130 17.14 -11.65 -8.08
C GLN A 130 15.65 -11.72 -7.71
N LEU A 131 15.16 -12.89 -7.29
CA LEU A 131 13.75 -13.09 -6.95
C LEU A 131 13.49 -12.65 -5.49
N LYS A 132 12.84 -11.49 -5.33
CA LYS A 132 12.64 -10.84 -4.00
C LYS A 132 11.89 -11.69 -2.99
N LEU A 133 11.04 -12.61 -3.47
CA LEU A 133 10.26 -13.48 -2.61
C LEU A 133 11.01 -14.73 -2.16
N ILE A 134 12.17 -15.05 -2.73
CA ILE A 134 13.03 -16.16 -2.31
C ILE A 134 13.93 -15.70 -1.17
N ASN A 135 14.02 -16.51 -0.11
CA ASN A 135 14.97 -16.27 0.99
C ASN A 135 16.16 -17.25 0.92
N LYS A 136 17.14 -17.08 1.81
CA LYS A 136 18.34 -17.93 1.88
C LYS A 136 18.04 -19.42 2.11
N THR A 137 16.99 -19.73 2.86
CA THR A 137 16.58 -21.12 3.14
C THR A 137 15.95 -21.74 1.90
N ASP A 138 15.07 -21.01 1.23
CA ASP A 138 14.43 -21.44 0.00
C ASP A 138 15.49 -21.66 -1.09
N ALA A 139 16.45 -20.72 -1.25
CA ALA A 139 17.56 -20.85 -2.18
C ALA A 139 18.37 -22.14 -1.97
N LYS A 140 18.70 -22.48 -0.71
CA LYS A 140 19.36 -23.75 -0.40
C LYS A 140 18.54 -24.97 -0.81
N LEU A 141 17.23 -24.94 -0.61
CA LEU A 141 16.34 -26.02 -1.04
C LEU A 141 16.28 -26.11 -2.57
N LEU A 142 16.20 -24.97 -3.26
CA LEU A 142 16.22 -24.94 -4.73
C LEU A 142 17.52 -25.52 -5.28
N VAL A 143 18.67 -25.13 -4.74
CA VAL A 143 19.98 -25.67 -5.15
C VAL A 143 20.08 -27.17 -4.85
N GLN A 144 19.53 -27.62 -3.72
CA GLN A 144 19.53 -29.04 -3.37
C GLN A 144 18.73 -29.89 -4.38
N TYR A 145 17.60 -29.39 -4.87
CA TYR A 145 16.72 -30.14 -5.79
C TYR A 145 17.07 -29.95 -7.27
N TYR A 146 17.43 -28.73 -7.67
CA TYR A 146 17.60 -28.35 -9.08
C TYR A 146 19.05 -28.01 -9.46
N GLY A 147 19.99 -28.06 -8.50
CA GLY A 147 21.37 -27.65 -8.69
C GLY A 147 21.58 -26.13 -8.66
N GLU A 148 22.84 -25.71 -8.81
CA GLU A 148 23.16 -24.29 -8.96
C GLU A 148 22.78 -23.82 -10.38
N PRO A 149 22.01 -22.74 -10.53
CA PRO A 149 21.65 -22.22 -11.84
C PRO A 149 22.86 -21.55 -12.51
N GLN A 150 22.88 -21.53 -13.83
CA GLN A 150 23.96 -20.91 -14.60
C GLN A 150 23.93 -19.38 -14.53
N GLN A 151 22.73 -18.80 -14.39
CA GLN A 151 22.49 -17.36 -14.39
C GLN A 151 21.40 -16.98 -13.38
N HIS A 152 21.36 -15.70 -13.04
CA HIS A 152 20.31 -15.11 -12.22
C HIS A 152 19.72 -13.90 -12.93
N SER A 153 18.40 -13.85 -13.03
CA SER A 153 17.65 -12.81 -13.73
C SER A 153 16.25 -12.64 -13.12
N THR A 154 15.40 -11.85 -13.77
CA THR A 154 13.98 -11.69 -13.44
C THR A 154 13.15 -11.90 -14.69
N LEU A 155 11.86 -12.27 -14.54
CA LEU A 155 10.98 -12.38 -15.71
C LEU A 155 10.83 -11.04 -16.44
N TYR A 156 10.91 -9.92 -15.71
CA TYR A 156 10.94 -8.58 -16.30
C TYR A 156 12.11 -8.41 -17.29
N ALA A 157 13.30 -8.87 -16.91
CA ALA A 157 14.50 -8.78 -17.75
C ALA A 157 14.49 -9.78 -18.92
N LEU A 158 13.90 -10.96 -18.74
CA LEU A 158 13.81 -11.98 -19.79
C LEU A 158 12.74 -11.65 -20.85
N TYR A 159 11.65 -11.00 -20.46
CA TYR A 159 10.50 -10.73 -21.33
C TYR A 159 10.16 -9.23 -21.46
N PRO A 160 11.11 -8.35 -21.82
CA PRO A 160 10.90 -6.90 -21.82
C PRO A 160 9.86 -6.45 -22.85
N LYS A 161 9.79 -7.14 -24.01
CA LYS A 161 8.80 -6.85 -25.05
C LYS A 161 7.36 -7.06 -24.56
N LEU A 162 7.13 -8.09 -23.75
CA LEU A 162 5.80 -8.37 -23.21
C LEU A 162 5.38 -7.29 -22.22
N TRP A 163 6.31 -6.83 -21.39
CA TRP A 163 6.07 -5.71 -20.48
C TRP A 163 5.74 -4.42 -21.24
N GLN A 164 6.52 -4.06 -22.27
CA GLN A 164 6.25 -2.87 -23.10
C GLN A 164 4.86 -2.93 -23.75
N GLN A 165 4.43 -4.12 -24.20
CA GLN A 165 3.08 -4.31 -24.73
C GLN A 165 2.01 -4.12 -23.64
N ALA A 166 2.26 -4.59 -22.42
CA ALA A 166 1.36 -4.39 -21.29
C ALA A 166 1.22 -2.89 -20.94
N GLU A 167 2.33 -2.15 -20.91
CA GLU A 167 2.34 -0.69 -20.73
C GLU A 167 1.50 0.00 -21.81
N ALA A 168 1.72 -0.33 -23.08
CA ALA A 168 0.97 0.26 -24.18
C ALA A 168 -0.55 -0.02 -24.10
N ARG A 169 -0.94 -1.23 -23.67
CA ARG A 169 -2.35 -1.59 -23.46
C ARG A 169 -2.95 -0.82 -22.29
N TYR A 170 -2.22 -0.72 -21.18
CA TYR A 170 -2.67 0.00 -20.01
C TYR A 170 -2.83 1.51 -20.29
N ALA A 171 -1.87 2.13 -21.00
CA ALA A 171 -1.95 3.52 -21.43
C ALA A 171 -3.21 3.82 -22.24
N LYS A 172 -3.52 2.97 -23.25
CA LYS A 172 -4.75 3.09 -24.04
C LYS A 172 -6.01 3.02 -23.17
N SER A 173 -6.00 2.21 -22.11
CA SER A 173 -7.13 2.10 -21.17
C SER A 173 -7.33 3.36 -20.32
N LEU A 174 -6.24 4.03 -19.94
CA LEU A 174 -6.28 5.31 -19.24
C LEU A 174 -6.85 6.41 -20.14
N ASP A 175 -6.37 6.49 -21.39
CA ASP A 175 -6.87 7.46 -22.37
C ASP A 175 -8.37 7.28 -22.64
N ALA A 176 -8.83 6.03 -22.78
CA ALA A 176 -10.24 5.72 -22.98
C ALA A 176 -11.09 6.13 -21.75
N SER A 177 -10.57 5.90 -20.54
CA SER A 177 -11.25 6.26 -19.29
C SER A 177 -11.36 7.77 -19.12
N ASN A 178 -10.31 8.51 -19.43
CA ASN A 178 -10.29 9.97 -19.38
C ASN A 178 -11.29 10.58 -20.39
N LYS A 179 -11.29 10.07 -21.63
CA LYS A 179 -12.27 10.50 -22.66
C LYS A 179 -13.73 10.23 -22.23
N ALA A 180 -13.99 9.08 -21.61
CA ALA A 180 -15.33 8.77 -21.10
C ALA A 180 -15.76 9.72 -19.97
N ALA A 181 -14.84 10.09 -19.07
CA ALA A 181 -15.10 11.05 -18.01
C ALA A 181 -15.37 12.47 -18.55
N ASP A 182 -14.62 12.91 -19.56
CA ASP A 182 -14.81 14.22 -20.20
C ASP A 182 -16.18 14.32 -20.90
N ILE A 183 -16.63 13.26 -21.56
CA ILE A 183 -17.95 13.20 -22.19
C ILE A 183 -19.06 13.29 -21.13
N GLN A 184 -18.92 12.57 -20.00
CA GLN A 184 -19.89 12.63 -18.91
C GLN A 184 -19.97 14.04 -18.30
N LEU A 185 -18.83 14.71 -18.10
CA LEU A 185 -18.79 16.08 -17.59
C LEU A 185 -19.48 17.07 -18.54
N THR A 186 -19.28 16.88 -19.85
CA THR A 186 -19.87 17.72 -20.91
C THR A 186 -21.40 17.51 -21.00
N CYS A 187 -21.89 16.27 -20.90
CA CYS A 187 -23.32 15.98 -20.89
C CYS A 187 -24.03 16.55 -19.66
N GLN A 188 -23.41 16.51 -18.48
CA GLN A 188 -23.98 17.06 -17.24
C GLN A 188 -24.06 18.60 -17.28
N ALA A 189 -23.11 19.27 -17.93
CA ALA A 189 -23.12 20.72 -18.09
C ALA A 189 -24.24 21.24 -19.01
N LEU A 190 -24.68 20.44 -19.99
CA LEU A 190 -25.77 20.78 -20.92
C LEU A 190 -27.17 20.59 -20.30
N THR A 191 -27.29 19.87 -19.20
CA THR A 191 -28.56 19.60 -18.50
C THR A 191 -28.88 20.56 -17.35
N GLN A 192 -28.12 21.63 -17.12
CA GLN A 192 -28.55 22.66 -16.15
C GLN A 192 -29.54 23.63 -16.81
N PRO A 193 -30.84 23.59 -16.45
CA PRO A 193 -31.79 24.59 -16.93
C PRO A 193 -31.37 25.97 -16.38
N LYS A 194 -31.22 26.96 -17.27
CA LYS A 194 -31.14 28.38 -16.91
C LYS A 194 -32.42 28.73 -16.15
N ALA A 195 -32.36 28.69 -14.83
CA ALA A 195 -33.42 29.20 -13.95
C ALA A 195 -33.50 30.72 -14.14
N ARG A 196 -34.37 31.15 -15.05
CA ARG A 196 -34.91 32.52 -15.07
C ARG A 196 -35.79 32.65 -13.83
N GLY A 197 -35.48 33.65 -13.02
CA GLY A 197 -36.05 33.82 -11.69
C GLY A 197 -37.57 33.82 -11.67
N ASN A 198 -38.13 33.22 -10.61
CA ASN A 198 -39.38 33.73 -10.09
C ASN A 198 -39.44 33.52 -8.57
N THR A 199 -39.83 34.59 -7.91
CA THR A 199 -40.02 34.75 -6.47
C THR A 199 -41.27 34.06 -5.95
N HIS A 200 -41.19 33.70 -4.66
CA HIS A 200 -42.25 33.44 -3.67
C HIS A 200 -42.71 32.01 -3.33
N ASN A 201 -42.57 31.78 -2.01
CA ASN A 201 -43.46 31.10 -1.05
C ASN A 201 -43.32 29.60 -0.76
N THR A 202 -42.75 29.35 0.43
CA THR A 202 -43.22 28.48 1.52
C THR A 202 -44.24 27.38 1.21
N SER A 203 -43.86 26.13 1.41
CA SER A 203 -44.43 25.31 2.51
C SER A 203 -43.65 24.00 2.69
N THR A 204 -43.63 23.60 3.95
CA THR A 204 -43.02 22.41 4.55
C THR A 204 -43.61 21.11 4.02
N GLN A 205 -42.78 20.13 3.67
CA GLN A 205 -43.03 18.73 4.01
C GLN A 205 -41.76 17.87 3.89
N ALA A 206 -41.53 17.09 4.94
CA ALA A 206 -40.41 16.18 5.12
C ALA A 206 -40.59 14.92 4.27
N SER A 207 -39.53 14.49 3.61
CA SER A 207 -39.38 13.10 3.16
C SER A 207 -37.91 12.69 3.20
N THR A 208 -37.73 11.50 3.75
CA THR A 208 -36.50 10.87 4.21
C THR A 208 -35.85 10.13 3.05
N LEU A 209 -34.60 10.48 2.70
CA LEU A 209 -33.70 9.63 1.92
C LEU A 209 -32.30 9.62 2.56
N PRO A 210 -31.62 8.46 2.59
CA PRO A 210 -30.39 8.30 3.35
C PRO A 210 -29.19 8.94 2.65
N ALA A 211 -28.53 9.84 3.36
CA ALA A 211 -27.25 10.43 2.97
C ALA A 211 -26.13 9.37 3.04
N SER A 212 -25.85 8.74 1.90
CA SER A 212 -24.61 8.00 1.66
C SER A 212 -23.46 9.01 1.49
N GLY A 213 -22.67 9.23 2.54
CA GLY A 213 -21.51 10.12 2.43
C GLY A 213 -20.97 10.66 3.73
N LEU A 214 -20.82 9.82 4.77
CA LEU A 214 -20.08 10.19 5.96
C LEU A 214 -19.04 9.13 6.30
N SER A 215 -17.79 9.59 6.29
CA SER A 215 -16.55 8.85 6.55
C SER A 215 -16.68 7.92 7.77
N SER A 216 -16.65 6.62 7.51
CA SER A 216 -16.79 5.55 8.51
C SER A 216 -15.48 5.21 9.22
N ALA A 217 -14.49 6.12 9.19
CA ALA A 217 -13.12 5.87 9.65
C ALA A 217 -12.95 5.78 11.19
N SER A 218 -14.02 5.92 11.99
CA SER A 218 -13.93 5.92 13.46
C SER A 218 -14.76 4.85 14.17
N LYS A 219 -15.55 4.04 13.46
CA LYS A 219 -16.37 2.99 14.07
C LYS A 219 -15.54 1.72 14.25
N LYS A 220 -15.47 1.22 15.48
CA LYS A 220 -14.88 -0.10 15.77
C LYS A 220 -15.98 -1.15 15.67
N TYR A 221 -15.66 -2.30 15.11
CA TYR A 221 -16.57 -3.43 14.93
C TYR A 221 -16.06 -4.63 15.72
N ASP A 222 -16.96 -5.50 16.18
CA ASP A 222 -16.61 -6.77 16.80
C ASP A 222 -16.31 -7.86 15.75
N ALA A 223 -15.91 -9.05 16.20
CA ALA A 223 -15.62 -10.20 15.35
C ALA A 223 -16.83 -10.70 14.55
N THR A 224 -18.05 -10.24 14.87
CA THR A 224 -19.30 -10.57 14.16
C THR A 224 -19.78 -9.45 13.23
N GLY A 225 -19.02 -8.34 13.13
CA GLY A 225 -19.36 -7.20 12.27
C GLY A 225 -20.35 -6.21 12.87
N LYS A 226 -20.70 -6.29 14.17
CA LYS A 226 -21.54 -5.28 14.84
C LYS A 226 -20.72 -4.09 15.34
N VAL A 227 -21.30 -2.89 15.30
CA VAL A 227 -20.65 -1.64 15.75
C VAL A 227 -20.51 -1.66 17.28
N ILE A 228 -19.27 -1.58 17.76
CA ILE A 228 -18.96 -1.47 19.19
C ILE A 228 -19.18 -0.02 19.61
N ALA A 229 -20.16 0.24 20.47
CA ALA A 229 -20.33 1.54 21.11
C ALA A 229 -19.06 1.90 21.91
N PRO A 230 -18.53 3.13 21.80
CA PRO A 230 -17.32 3.51 22.52
C PRO A 230 -17.59 3.47 24.03
N ALA A 231 -17.01 2.48 24.72
CA ALA A 231 -17.09 2.37 26.17
C ALA A 231 -16.51 3.64 26.83
N ALA A 232 -17.23 4.18 27.83
CA ALA A 232 -16.80 5.32 28.62
C ALA A 232 -15.41 5.02 29.24
N ARG A 233 -14.45 5.92 29.01
CA ARG A 233 -13.08 5.77 29.52
C ARG A 233 -13.09 5.74 31.05
N ALA A 234 -12.74 4.61 31.64
CA ALA A 234 -12.37 4.53 33.05
C ALA A 234 -11.14 5.43 33.35
N PRO A 235 -11.07 6.04 34.54
CA PRO A 235 -9.97 6.91 34.94
C PRO A 235 -8.65 6.12 35.01
N ARG A 236 -7.59 6.70 34.43
CA ARG A 236 -6.25 6.08 34.43
C ARG A 236 -5.63 6.15 35.84
N PRO A 237 -5.12 5.04 36.39
CA PRO A 237 -4.38 5.09 37.65
C PRO A 237 -3.05 5.84 37.48
N LYS A 238 -2.67 6.58 38.52
CA LYS A 238 -1.45 7.40 38.60
C LYS A 238 -0.21 6.51 38.54
N LYS A 239 0.77 6.89 37.71
CA LYS A 239 2.07 6.19 37.61
C LYS A 239 2.91 6.46 38.85
N TYR A 240 3.39 5.40 39.49
CA TYR A 240 4.40 5.48 40.54
C TYR A 240 5.82 5.69 39.94
N PRO A 241 6.73 6.38 40.67
CA PRO A 241 8.09 6.65 40.20
C PRO A 241 8.99 5.40 40.26
N LYS A 242 9.86 5.24 39.26
CA LYS A 242 10.86 4.17 39.19
C LYS A 242 12.05 4.48 40.10
N LEU A 243 12.37 3.54 40.99
CA LEU A 243 13.64 3.45 41.70
C LEU A 243 14.79 3.18 40.72
N GLN A 244 15.83 3.99 40.78
CA GLN A 244 17.11 3.77 40.09
C GLN A 244 18.02 2.93 41.00
N ALA A 245 18.51 1.80 40.48
CA ALA A 245 19.64 1.08 41.07
C ALA A 245 20.91 1.39 40.26
N GLN A 246 21.96 1.76 40.98
CA GLN A 246 23.29 2.06 40.48
C GLN A 246 24.12 0.80 40.20
N HIS A 247 25.22 1.03 39.48
CA HIS A 247 26.42 0.21 39.24
C HIS A 247 26.60 -0.30 37.81
N LYS A 248 27.48 0.36 37.04
CA LYS A 248 28.69 -0.33 36.55
C LYS A 248 29.78 0.62 36.05
N LEU A 249 31.00 0.14 36.28
CA LEU A 249 32.30 0.77 36.13
C LEU A 249 32.60 1.31 34.73
N GLY A 250 33.38 2.38 34.71
CA GLY A 250 33.79 3.08 33.51
C GLY A 250 34.87 2.39 32.69
N GLN A 251 34.78 2.63 31.39
CA GLN A 251 35.91 2.61 30.48
C GLN A 251 35.89 3.94 29.71
N ARG A 252 37.02 4.66 29.70
CA ARG A 252 37.19 5.93 28.99
C ARG A 252 37.40 5.65 27.50
N PRO A 253 36.56 6.17 26.59
CA PRO A 253 36.81 6.05 25.16
C PRO A 253 37.86 7.07 24.70
N SER A 254 38.80 6.55 23.90
CA SER A 254 39.87 7.26 23.21
C SER A 254 39.37 8.45 22.37
N SER A 255 40.15 9.54 22.42
CA SER A 255 39.92 10.88 21.85
C SER A 255 39.59 10.90 20.33
N LYS A 256 39.99 9.87 19.57
CA LYS A 256 39.79 9.84 18.10
C LYS A 256 38.34 9.58 17.65
N HIS A 257 37.45 9.05 18.50
CA HIS A 257 36.05 8.77 18.12
C HIS A 257 35.10 9.98 18.23
N LYS A 258 35.52 11.09 18.85
CA LYS A 258 34.64 12.27 19.03
C LYS A 258 34.43 13.08 17.75
N TYR A 259 35.38 13.05 16.80
CA TYR A 259 35.28 13.81 15.55
C TYR A 259 34.41 13.11 14.49
N LEU A 260 34.50 11.78 14.38
CA LEU A 260 33.68 10.99 13.45
C LEU A 260 32.18 11.05 13.80
N ASN A 261 31.82 11.05 15.09
CA ASN A 261 30.43 11.15 15.52
C ASN A 261 29.81 12.54 15.31
N LYS A 262 30.62 13.61 15.32
CA LYS A 262 30.13 14.97 15.02
C LYS A 262 29.86 15.13 13.51
N ALA A 263 30.71 14.56 12.65
CA ALA A 263 30.51 14.58 11.20
C ALA A 263 29.27 13.77 10.76
N ALA A 264 29.03 12.61 11.38
CA ALA A 264 27.83 11.81 11.11
C ALA A 264 26.53 12.52 11.52
N LYS A 265 26.52 13.20 12.69
CA LYS A 265 25.37 14.00 13.15
C LYS A 265 25.12 15.22 12.27
N ALA A 266 26.16 15.89 11.77
CA ALA A 266 26.02 17.00 10.83
C ALA A 266 25.39 16.56 9.49
N LYS A 267 25.79 15.40 8.96
CA LYS A 267 25.18 14.83 7.75
C LYS A 267 23.70 14.46 7.96
N GLN A 268 23.35 13.87 9.11
CA GLN A 268 21.95 13.56 9.43
C GLN A 268 21.08 14.82 9.55
N LEU A 269 21.58 15.89 10.18
CA LEU A 269 20.86 17.16 10.27
C LEU A 269 20.67 17.83 8.91
N SER A 270 21.67 17.75 8.02
CA SER A 270 21.55 18.29 6.66
C SER A 270 20.48 17.56 5.84
N LEU A 271 20.37 16.23 5.96
CA LEU A 271 19.34 15.43 5.30
C LEU A 271 17.94 15.75 5.83
N LEU A 272 17.79 15.92 7.15
CA LEU A 272 16.52 16.32 7.76
C LEU A 272 16.09 17.74 7.33
N MET A 273 17.04 18.67 7.18
CA MET A 273 16.72 20.00 6.65
C MET A 273 16.31 19.97 5.18
N VAL A 274 16.98 19.19 4.33
CA VAL A 274 16.59 19.03 2.92
C VAL A 274 15.21 18.41 2.80
N GLN A 275 14.88 17.42 3.65
CA GLN A 275 13.54 16.83 3.69
C GLN A 275 12.47 17.84 4.13
N ALA A 276 12.75 18.63 5.18
CA ALA A 276 11.82 19.66 5.66
C ALA A 276 11.55 20.77 4.63
N ILE A 277 12.55 21.12 3.80
CA ILE A 277 12.38 22.08 2.70
C ILE A 277 11.49 21.48 1.60
N LYS A 278 11.71 20.22 1.21
CA LYS A 278 10.86 19.52 0.24
C LYS A 278 9.41 19.41 0.72
N ASP A 279 9.21 19.04 1.99
CA ASP A 279 7.88 18.95 2.60
C ASP A 279 7.18 20.32 2.63
N ARG A 280 7.93 21.41 2.88
CA ARG A 280 7.40 22.78 2.82
C ARG A 280 6.96 23.16 1.41
N THR A 281 7.73 22.83 0.37
CA THR A 281 7.34 23.14 -1.02
C THR A 281 6.10 22.36 -1.46
N ILE A 282 5.97 21.09 -1.04
CA ILE A 282 4.78 20.27 -1.30
C ILE A 282 3.56 20.86 -0.61
N LEU A 283 3.71 21.32 0.64
CA LEU A 283 2.62 21.99 1.36
C LEU A 283 2.22 23.32 0.71
N GLN A 284 3.17 24.10 0.20
CA GLN A 284 2.87 25.35 -0.52
C GLN A 284 2.13 25.09 -1.84
N GLN A 285 2.54 24.09 -2.61
CA GLN A 285 1.83 23.67 -3.82
C GLN A 285 0.41 23.17 -3.52
N ARG A 286 0.23 22.41 -2.42
CA ARG A 286 -1.11 21.97 -2.01
C ARG A 286 -1.99 23.13 -1.56
N LEU A 287 -1.42 24.13 -0.90
CA LEU A 287 -2.17 25.31 -0.46
C LEU A 287 -2.53 26.25 -1.63
N SER A 288 -1.71 26.33 -2.69
CA SER A 288 -2.03 27.16 -3.87
C SER A 288 -3.18 26.62 -4.72
N HIS A 289 -3.55 25.34 -4.57
CA HIS A 289 -4.68 24.72 -5.30
C HIS A 289 -5.95 24.57 -4.46
N ILE A 290 -5.96 24.97 -3.19
CA ILE A 290 -7.14 24.86 -2.34
C ILE A 290 -8.01 26.12 -2.50
N ASN A 291 -9.21 25.93 -3.04
CA ASN A 291 -10.24 26.95 -3.15
C ASN A 291 -10.63 27.48 -1.74
N VAL A 292 -10.41 28.76 -1.49
CA VAL A 292 -10.55 29.44 -0.17
C VAL A 292 -11.96 29.27 0.42
N ALA A 293 -12.96 29.01 -0.41
CA ALA A 293 -14.34 28.71 0.02
C ALA A 293 -14.44 27.46 0.93
N ASN A 294 -13.64 26.41 0.67
CA ASN A 294 -13.65 25.18 1.47
C ASN A 294 -12.95 25.33 2.84
N ILE A 295 -12.10 26.35 2.99
CA ILE A 295 -11.38 26.64 4.24
C ILE A 295 -12.32 27.31 5.26
N LYS A 296 -13.23 28.18 4.80
CA LYS A 296 -14.23 28.80 5.70
C LYS A 296 -15.20 27.78 6.28
N GLN A 297 -15.59 26.77 5.50
CA GLN A 297 -16.51 25.72 5.92
C GLN A 297 -15.85 24.67 6.84
N THR A 298 -14.53 24.49 6.75
CA THR A 298 -13.78 23.61 7.66
C THR A 298 -13.35 24.32 8.95
N LEU A 299 -13.17 25.64 8.94
CA LEU A 299 -12.86 26.43 10.14
C LEU A 299 -14.09 26.75 11.02
N SER A 300 -15.31 26.67 10.50
CA SER A 300 -16.54 26.83 11.31
C SER A 300 -16.81 25.64 12.24
N ASN A 301 -16.17 24.48 12.00
CA ASN A 301 -16.30 23.31 12.86
C ASN A 301 -15.23 23.33 13.97
N LYS A 302 -15.62 23.91 15.11
CA LYS A 302 -14.84 24.09 16.34
C LYS A 302 -14.12 22.81 16.80
N LYS A 303 -12.79 22.77 16.57
CA LYS A 303 -11.76 22.15 17.44
C LYS A 303 -10.31 22.38 16.97
N LEU A 304 -10.08 23.16 15.92
CA LEU A 304 -8.76 23.41 15.34
C LEU A 304 -8.16 24.79 15.73
N LEU A 305 -8.63 25.38 16.84
CA LEU A 305 -8.18 26.70 17.29
C LEU A 305 -6.98 26.68 18.26
N SER A 306 -6.60 25.52 18.82
CA SER A 306 -5.47 25.47 19.77
C SER A 306 -4.09 25.34 19.10
N VAL A 307 -4.01 24.75 17.91
CA VAL A 307 -2.71 24.44 17.28
C VAL A 307 -2.24 25.58 16.35
N LEU A 308 -3.14 26.33 15.71
CA LEU A 308 -2.77 27.45 14.84
C LEU A 308 -2.62 28.79 15.58
N GLY A 309 -3.23 28.96 16.75
CA GLY A 309 -3.06 30.16 17.59
C GLY A 309 -1.63 30.35 18.09
N VAL A 310 -0.91 29.25 18.35
CA VAL A 310 0.49 29.29 18.81
C VAL A 310 1.45 29.69 17.67
N SER A 311 1.19 29.26 16.44
CA SER A 311 2.02 29.63 15.28
C SER A 311 1.84 31.09 14.85
N TYR A 312 0.63 31.66 14.98
CA TYR A 312 0.39 33.06 14.62
C TYR A 312 1.04 34.06 15.60
N LEU A 313 1.14 33.71 16.89
CA LEU A 313 1.82 34.52 17.90
C LEU A 313 3.35 34.55 17.72
N VAL A 314 3.95 33.45 17.25
CA VAL A 314 5.40 33.39 16.98
C VAL A 314 5.78 34.22 15.74
N VAL A 315 4.93 34.25 14.71
CA VAL A 315 5.18 35.04 13.49
C VAL A 315 5.06 36.55 13.74
N ASN A 316 4.13 36.99 14.59
CA ASN A 316 4.00 38.41 14.91
C ASN A 316 5.07 38.94 15.89
N ARG A 317 5.64 38.09 16.74
CA ARG A 317 6.76 38.49 17.62
C ARG A 317 8.06 38.70 16.83
N ALA A 318 8.28 37.94 15.76
CA ALA A 318 9.45 38.08 14.88
C ALA A 318 9.41 39.36 14.02
N ARG A 319 8.22 39.89 13.68
CA ARG A 319 8.08 41.15 12.93
C ARG A 319 8.33 42.40 13.78
N ARG A 320 7.98 42.41 15.06
CA ARG A 320 8.22 43.57 15.95
C ARG A 320 9.69 43.78 16.34
N LEU A 321 10.55 42.79 16.14
CA LEU A 321 11.99 42.88 16.44
C LEU A 321 12.83 43.35 15.24
N ARG A 322 12.22 43.66 14.08
CA ARG A 322 12.91 44.17 12.88
C ARG A 322 12.64 45.65 12.59
N THR A 323 11.85 46.32 13.42
CA THR A 323 11.49 47.75 13.27
C THR A 323 11.89 48.56 14.49
N LYS A 324 12.99 48.18 15.16
CA LYS A 324 13.66 48.99 16.16
C LYS A 324 15.13 49.08 15.82
#